data_AF-A0A9W5TXE0-F1
#
_entry.id   AF-A0A9W5TXE0-F1
#
_cell.length_a   1.000
_cell.length_b   1.000
_cell.length_c   1.000
_cell.angle_alpha   90.00
_cell.angle_beta   90.00
_cell.angle_gamma   90.00
#
_symmetry.space_group_name_H-M   'P 1'
#
loop_
_entity.id
_entity.type
_entity.pdbx_description
1 polymer ?
#
loop_
_entity_poly.entity_id
_entity_poly.type
_entity_poly.pdbx_seq_one_letter_code
_entity_poly.pdbx_strand_id
1 'polypeptide(L)' 'MRDKRINKPQHIKALMQEQINILRRDDGLDPIDKARAIAYLSNIALTAIKDGDLEERMKRIELEMEDKR' A
#
# COMPACT_ATOMS: atom_id res chain seq x y z
N MET A 1 -8.50 -0.31 -20.21
CA MET A 1 -8.53 -0.28 -18.72
C MET A 1 -9.52 0.81 -18.31
N ARG A 2 -10.57 0.50 -17.53
CA ARG A 2 -11.43 1.56 -16.95
C ARG A 2 -10.56 2.42 -16.03
N ASP A 3 -10.68 3.74 -16.10
CA ASP A 3 -10.09 4.67 -15.12
C ASP A 3 -10.56 4.30 -13.71
N LYS A 4 -9.79 3.45 -13.02
CA LYS A 4 -10.01 3.14 -11.61
C LYS A 4 -9.47 4.32 -10.81
N ARG A 5 -10.29 5.36 -10.63
CA ARG A 5 -9.95 6.48 -9.74
C ARG A 5 -9.65 5.95 -8.34
N ILE A 6 -8.45 6.21 -7.84
CA ILE A 6 -8.00 5.78 -6.52
C ILE A 6 -8.36 6.88 -5.52
N ASN A 7 -9.53 6.76 -4.90
CA ASN A 7 -10.05 7.79 -3.99
C ASN A 7 -10.27 7.26 -2.57
N LYS A 8 -10.09 5.95 -2.35
CA LYS A 8 -10.33 5.28 -1.06
C LYS A 8 -9.29 4.17 -0.84
N PRO A 9 -8.91 3.86 0.42
CA PRO A 9 -7.99 2.76 0.72
C PRO A 9 -8.42 1.40 0.13
N GLN A 10 -9.73 1.15 0.04
CA GLN A 10 -10.27 -0.08 -0.54
C GLN A 10 -9.92 -0.22 -2.04
N HIS A 11 -9.74 0.89 -2.77
CA HIS A 11 -9.35 0.85 -4.19
C HIS A 11 -7.90 0.40 -4.35
N ILE A 12 -7.01 0.85 -3.46
CA ILE A 12 -5.62 0.36 -3.40
C ILE A 12 -5.60 -1.12 -3.08
N LYS A 13 -6.37 -1.56 -2.06
CA LYS A 13 -6.46 -2.99 -1.72
C LYS A 13 -6.91 -3.83 -2.91
N ALA A 14 -7.94 -3.40 -3.63
CA ALA A 14 -8.46 -4.09 -4.80
C ALA A 14 -7.41 -4.16 -5.94
N LEU A 15 -6.69 -3.06 -6.18
CA LEU A 15 -5.62 -3.01 -7.18
C LEU A 15 -4.48 -3.96 -6.83
N MET A 16 -4.01 -3.95 -5.58
CA MET A 16 -2.95 -4.83 -5.10
C MET A 16 -3.34 -6.30 -5.20
N GLN A 17 -4.59 -6.63 -4.83
CA GLN A 17 -5.10 -7.99 -4.96
C GLN A 17 -5.14 -8.46 -6.42
N GLU A 18 -5.51 -7.57 -7.35
CA GLU A 18 -5.48 -7.84 -8.78
C GLU A 18 -4.04 -8.14 -9.26
N GLN A 19 -3.06 -7.32 -8.88
CA GLN A 19 -1.66 -7.54 -9.28
C GLN A 19 -1.07 -8.84 -8.70
N ILE A 20 -1.34 -9.13 -7.43
CA ILE A 20 -0.91 -10.39 -6.80
C ILE A 20 -1.53 -11.59 -7.52
N ASN A 21 -2.80 -11.50 -7.91
CA ASN A 21 -3.47 -12.58 -8.62
C ASN A 21 -2.92 -12.78 -10.03
N ILE A 22 -2.56 -11.70 -10.74
CA ILE A 22 -1.88 -11.78 -12.04
C ILE A 22 -0.56 -12.53 -11.87
N LEU A 23 0.29 -12.11 -10.92
CA LEU A 23 1.57 -12.78 -10.64
C LEU A 23 1.38 -14.25 -10.26
N ARG A 24 0.36 -14.57 -9.45
CA ARG A 24 0.07 -15.96 -9.05
C ARG A 24 -0.25 -16.86 -10.22
N ARG A 25 -1.03 -16.37 -11.18
CA ARG A 25 -1.52 -17.11 -12.35
C ARG A 25 -0.55 -17.15 -13.53
N ASP A 26 0.57 -16.44 -13.44
CA ASP A 26 1.59 -16.46 -14.47
C ASP A 26 2.45 -17.72 -14.34
N ASP A 27 2.15 -18.74 -15.15
CA ASP A 27 2.89 -20.01 -15.18
C ASP A 27 4.26 -19.89 -15.87
N GLY A 28 4.55 -18.76 -16.52
CA GLY A 28 5.84 -18.48 -17.16
C GLY A 28 6.88 -17.85 -16.23
N LEU A 29 6.47 -17.40 -15.04
CA LEU A 29 7.37 -16.85 -14.03
C LEU A 29 7.94 -17.95 -13.12
N ASP A 30 9.25 -17.87 -12.86
CA ASP A 30 9.90 -18.69 -11.84
C ASP A 30 9.21 -18.51 -10.47
N PRO A 31 8.91 -19.60 -9.73
CA PRO A 31 8.22 -19.52 -8.45
C PRO A 31 8.90 -18.62 -7.40
N ILE A 32 10.23 -18.55 -7.39
CA ILE A 32 10.99 -17.72 -6.45
C ILE A 32 10.85 -16.25 -6.82
N ASP A 33 10.96 -15.91 -8.10
CA ASP A 33 10.80 -14.52 -8.55
C ASP A 33 9.37 -14.03 -8.36
N LYS A 34 8.38 -14.90 -8.55
CA LYS A 34 6.97 -14.64 -8.21
C LYS A 34 6.82 -14.33 -6.72
N ALA A 35 7.43 -15.13 -5.84
CA ALA A 35 7.39 -14.90 -4.40
C ALA A 35 8.07 -13.57 -4.01
N ARG A 36 9.23 -13.25 -4.61
CA ARG A 36 9.95 -11.98 -4.38
C ARG A 36 9.13 -10.77 -4.81
N ALA A 37 8.48 -10.82 -5.97
CA ALA A 37 7.62 -9.75 -6.46
C ALA A 37 6.44 -9.50 -5.51
N ILE A 38 5.78 -10.56 -5.05
CA ILE A 38 4.68 -10.45 -4.08
C ILE A 38 5.18 -9.89 -2.74
N ALA A 39 6.34 -10.33 -2.25
CA ALA A 39 6.93 -9.83 -1.01
C ALA A 39 7.29 -8.34 -1.12
N TYR A 40 7.88 -7.92 -2.24
CA TYR A 40 8.20 -6.52 -2.52
C TYR A 40 6.94 -5.63 -2.49
N LEU A 41 5.89 -6.04 -3.21
CA LEU A 41 4.59 -5.35 -3.22
C LEU A 41 3.98 -5.25 -1.81
N SER A 42 4.07 -6.33 -1.03
CA SER A 42 3.57 -6.36 0.35
C SER A 42 4.35 -5.40 1.27
N ASN A 43 5.67 -5.31 1.10
CA ASN A 43 6.50 -4.38 1.85
C ASN A 43 6.21 -2.92 1.53
N ILE A 44 6.02 -2.57 0.25
CA ILE A 44 5.62 -1.22 -0.14
C ILE A 44 4.29 -0.85 0.53
N ALA A 45 3.31 -1.74 0.49
CA ALA A 45 2.01 -1.50 1.12
C ALA A 45 2.13 -1.31 2.64
N LEU A 46 2.96 -2.11 3.31
CA LEU A 46 3.22 -1.98 4.74
C LEU A 46 3.90 -0.65 5.09
N THR A 47 4.89 -0.23 4.30
CA THR A 47 5.57 1.06 4.49
C THR A 47 4.59 2.23 4.34
N ALA A 48 3.74 2.22 3.32
CA ALA A 48 2.74 3.26 3.12
C ALA A 48 1.76 3.39 4.30
N ILE A 49 1.37 2.27 4.94
CA ILE A 49 0.54 2.30 6.15
C ILE A 49 1.31 2.95 7.31
N LYS A 50 2.55 2.55 7.53
CA LYS A 50 3.39 3.11 8.59
C LYS A 50 3.61 4.61 8.42
N ASP A 51 3.85 5.06 7.19
CA ASP A 51 4.06 6.47 6.89
C ASP A 51 2.79 7.29 7.13
N GLY A 52 1.62 6.77 6.76
CA GLY A 52 0.32 7.40 7.07
C GLY A 52 0.06 7.51 8.57
N ASP A 53 0.31 6.43 9.33
CA ASP A 53 0.17 6.44 10.80
C ASP A 53 1.14 7.44 11.45
N LEU A 54 2.37 7.55 10.92
CA LEU A 54 3.36 8.52 11.38
C LEU A 54 2.91 9.96 11.08
N GLU A 55 2.38 10.22 9.88
CA GLU A 55 1.85 11.52 9.49
C GLU A 55 0.67 11.94 10.39
N GLU A 56 -0.27 11.03 10.67
CA GLU A 56 -1.39 11.29 11.59
C GLU A 56 -0.92 11.62 13.01
N ARG A 57 0.10 10.89 13.50
CA ARG A 57 0.69 11.16 14.82
C ARG A 57 1.41 12.51 14.86
N MET A 58 2.16 12.85 13.81
CA MET A 58 2.82 14.16 13.69
C MET A 58 1.81 15.30 13.68
N LYS A 59 0.74 15.20 12.87
CA LYS A 59 -0.35 16.19 12.85
C LYS A 59 -0.99 16.38 14.21
N ARG A 60 -1.19 15.31 14.98
CA ARG A 60 -1.73 15.40 16.34
C ARG A 60 -0.80 16.17 17.28
N ILE A 61 0.50 15.89 17.22
CA ILE A 61 1.50 16.60 18.02
C ILE A 61 1.54 18.09 17.64
N GLU A 62 1.51 18.41 16.35
CA GLU A 62 1.47 19.79 15.85
C GLU A 62 0.24 20.54 16.39
N LEU A 63 -0.95 19.94 16.31
CA LEU A 63 -2.17 20.51 16.86
C LEU A 63 -2.09 20.74 18.37
N GLU A 64 -1.57 19.77 19.14
CA GLU A 64 -1.38 19.92 20.59
C GLU A 64 -0.35 21.01 20.96
N MET A 65 0.61 21.29 20.08
CA MET A 65 1.58 22.37 20.27
C MET A 65 1.00 23.75 19.91
N GLU A 66 0.16 23.82 18.89
CA GLU A 66 -0.56 25.04 18.51
C GLU A 66 -1.57 25.45 19.58
N ASP A 67 -2.31 24.48 20.17
CA ASP A 67 -3.33 24.73 21.19
C ASP A 67 -2.74 25.20 22.54
N LYS A 68 -1.43 25.03 22.74
CA LYS A 68 -0.68 25.48 23.93
C LYS A 68 -0.09 26.90 23.81
N ARG A 69 -0.31 27.59 22.70
CA ARG A 69 0.16 28.97 22.43
C ARG A 69 -0.97 29.97 22.58
#